data_AF-A0A2A4XB48-F1
#
_entry.id   AF-A0A2A4XB48-F1
#
_cell.length_a   1.000
_cell.length_b   1.000
_cell.length_c   1.000
_cell.angle_alpha   90.00
_cell.angle_beta   90.00
_cell.angle_gamma   90.00
#
_symmetry.space_group_name_H-M   'P 1'
#
loop_
_entity.id
_entity.type
_entity.pdbx_description
1 polymer ?
#
loop_
_entity_poly.entity_id
_entity_poly.type
_entity_poly.pdbx_seq_one_letter_code
_entity_poly.pdbx_strand_id
1 'polypeptide(L)' 'MTVLLSILAILFLVLIVGIPLLEKYSTEKSDEELGKMTRYMPALMAVLIIGMAIRYFMG' A
#
# COMPACT_ATOMS: atom_id res chain seq x y z
N MET A 1 23.90 0.07 -4.33
CA MET A 1 23.79 -1.34 -3.88
C MET A 1 23.29 -1.44 -2.44
N THR A 2 23.90 -0.74 -1.48
CA THR A 2 23.46 -0.75 -0.06
C THR A 2 21.98 -0.36 0.12
N VAL A 3 21.52 0.74 -0.49
CA VAL A 3 20.13 1.19 -0.41
C VAL A 3 19.14 0.14 -0.94
N LEU A 4 19.47 -0.49 -2.06
CA LEU A 4 18.62 -1.52 -2.68
C LEU A 4 18.45 -2.73 -1.75
N LEU A 5 19.56 -3.18 -1.16
CA LEU A 5 19.57 -4.28 -0.19
C LEU A 5 18.80 -3.91 1.09
N SER A 6 18.90 -2.66 1.55
CA SER A 6 18.12 -2.17 2.69
C SER A 6 16.61 -2.17 2.40
N ILE A 7 16.18 -1.68 1.22
CA ILE A 7 14.78 -1.73 0.81
C ILE A 7 14.28 -3.17 0.77
N LEU A 8 15.06 -4.07 0.17
CA LEU A 8 14.71 -5.48 0.06
C LEU A 8 14.58 -6.14 1.43
N ALA A 9 15.51 -5.87 2.35
CA ALA A 9 15.47 -6.38 3.71
C ALA A 9 14.24 -5.88 4.49
N ILE A 10 13.90 -4.60 4.36
CA ILE A 10 12.69 -4.03 4.99
C ILE A 10 11.43 -4.65 4.41
N LEU A 11 11.34 -4.81 3.09
CA LEU A 11 10.21 -5.48 2.44
C LEU A 11 10.04 -6.91 2.96
N PHE A 12 11.13 -7.67 3.05
CA PHE A 12 11.10 -9.02 3.61
C PHE A 12 10.65 -9.04 5.07
N LEU A 13 11.14 -8.09 5.89
CA LEU A 13 10.75 -7.98 7.28
C LEU A 13 9.25 -7.65 7.40
N VAL A 14 8.72 -6.77 6.57
CA VAL A 14 7.29 -6.45 6.52
C VAL A 14 6.47 -7.68 6.10
N LEU A 15 6.94 -8.48 5.15
CA LEU A 15 6.24 -9.71 4.77
C LEU A 15 6.26 -10.75 5.89
N ILE A 16 7.38 -10.92 6.60
CA ILE A 16 7.53 -11.94 7.64
C ILE A 16 6.87 -11.53 8.96
N VAL A 17 6.89 -10.24 9.30
CA VAL A 17 6.41 -9.73 10.58
C VAL A 17 5.10 -8.97 10.42
N GLY A 18 5.00 -8.11 9.41
CA GLY A 18 3.82 -7.29 9.15
C GLY A 18 2.60 -8.11 8.72
N ILE A 19 2.77 -9.11 7.84
CA ILE A 19 1.65 -9.97 7.41
C ILE A 19 1.06 -10.76 8.59
N PRO A 20 1.85 -11.49 9.41
CA PRO A 20 1.27 -12.23 10.54
C PRO A 20 0.68 -11.31 11.62
N LEU A 21 1.22 -10.10 11.80
CA LEU A 21 0.61 -9.11 12.69
C LEU A 21 -0.74 -8.62 12.15
N LEU A 22 -0.82 -8.34 10.84
CA LEU A 22 -2.09 -7.99 10.19
C LEU A 22 -3.09 -9.12 10.32
N GLU A 23 -2.71 -10.36 10.07
CA GLU A 23 -3.61 -11.52 10.23
C GLU A 23 -4.05 -11.71 11.70
N LYS A 24 -3.15 -11.49 12.67
CA LYS A 24 -3.45 -11.67 14.09
C LYS A 24 -4.35 -10.57 14.67
N TYR A 25 -4.20 -9.33 14.21
CA TYR A 25 -4.91 -8.18 14.76
C TYR A 25 -5.99 -7.61 13.84
N SER A 26 -6.07 -8.04 12.58
CA SER A 26 -7.17 -7.67 11.69
C SER A 26 -8.41 -8.46 12.08
N THR A 27 -9.52 -7.74 12.22
CA THR A 27 -10.85 -8.34 12.19
C THR A 27 -11.08 -8.92 10.79
N GLU A 28 -11.67 -10.12 10.71
CA GLU A 28 -12.20 -10.64 9.44
C GLU A 28 -13.23 -9.64 8.91
N LYS A 29 -12.89 -8.97 7.82
CA LYS A 29 -13.80 -8.03 7.16
C LYS A 29 -14.67 -8.82 6.21
N SER A 30 -15.97 -8.58 6.24
CA SER A 30 -16.88 -9.16 5.26
C SER A 30 -16.55 -8.65 3.85
N ASP A 31 -16.87 -9.43 2.83
CA ASP A 31 -16.71 -9.03 1.43
C ASP A 31 -17.41 -7.69 1.13
N GLU A 32 -18.50 -7.38 1.84
CA GLU A 32 -19.21 -6.11 1.74
C GLU A 32 -18.40 -4.93 2.30
N GLU A 33 -17.74 -5.11 3.44
CA GLU A 33 -16.87 -4.08 4.03
C GLU A 33 -15.63 -3.85 3.16
N LEU A 34 -15.01 -4.92 2.64
CA LEU A 34 -13.91 -4.84 1.70
C LEU A 34 -14.33 -4.13 0.40
N GLY A 35 -15.53 -4.42 -0.11
CA GLY A 35 -16.10 -3.72 -1.26
C GLY A 35 -16.30 -2.23 -1.02
N LYS A 36 -16.82 -1.84 0.15
CA LYS A 36 -16.97 -0.43 0.56
C LYS A 36 -15.62 0.30 0.65
N MET A 37 -14.58 -0.36 1.17
CA MET A 37 -13.23 0.21 1.24
C MET A 37 -12.60 0.36 -0.16
N THR A 38 -12.77 -0.66 -1.01
CA THR A 38 -12.16 -0.69 -2.35
C THR A 38 -12.83 0.29 -3.32
N ARG A 39 -14.09 0.66 -3.09
CA ARG A 39 -14.84 1.62 -3.92
C ARG A 39 -14.13 2.96 -4.12
N TYR A 40 -13.40 3.44 -3.11
CA TYR A 40 -12.68 4.72 -3.20
C TYR A 40 -11.29 4.58 -3.81
N MET A 41 -10.79 3.35 -3.95
CA MET A 41 -9.44 3.07 -4.43
C MET A 41 -9.19 3.63 -5.84
N PRO A 42 -10.10 3.49 -6.84
CA PRO A 42 -9.90 4.08 -8.16
C PRO A 42 -9.80 5.62 -8.13
N ALA A 43 -10.63 6.27 -7.30
CA ALA A 43 -10.61 7.73 -7.16
C ALA A 43 -9.31 8.22 -6.52
N LEU A 44 -8.88 7.54 -5.45
CA LEU A 44 -7.60 7.83 -4.79
C LEU A 44 -6.41 7.59 -5.72
N MET A 45 -6.44 6.51 -6.51
CA MET A 45 -5.42 6.25 -7.53
C MET A 45 -5.37 7.35 -8.59
N ALA A 46 -6.53 7.84 -9.06
CA ALA A 46 -6.57 8.95 -10.02
C ALA A 46 -5.92 10.22 -9.44
N VAL A 47 -6.22 10.56 -8.17
CA VAL A 47 -5.59 11.68 -7.47
C VAL A 47 -4.07 11.52 -7.39
N LEU A 48 -3.60 10.32 -7.04
CA LEU A 48 -2.16 10.03 -6.96
C LEU A 48 -1.48 10.13 -8.33
N ILE A 49 -2.09 9.60 -9.39
CA ILE A 49 -1.57 9.68 -10.76
C ILE A 49 -1.48 11.14 -11.21
N ILE A 50 -2.53 11.94 -10.97
CA ILE A 50 -2.54 13.36 -11.30
C ILE A 50 -1.46 14.10 -10.49
N GLY A 51 -1.36 13.86 -9.18
CA GLY A 51 -0.34 14.46 -8.34
C GLY A 51 1.08 14.11 -8.78
N MET A 52 1.30 12.85 -9.20
CA MET A 52 2.58 12.40 -9.73
C MET A 52 2.88 13.02 -11.10
N ALA A 53 1.88 13.19 -11.97
CA ALA A 53 2.01 13.89 -13.24
C ALA A 53 2.37 15.38 -13.02
N ILE A 54 1.67 16.06 -12.11
CA ILE A 54 1.97 17.44 -11.74
C ILE A 54 3.41 17.56 -11.24
N ARG A 55 3.82 16.67 -10.31
CA ARG A 55 5.20 16.61 -9.83
C ARG A 55 6.18 16.43 -10.99
N TYR A 56 5.94 15.46 -11.86
CA TYR A 56 6.82 15.18 -13.00
C TYR A 56 6.97 16.38 -13.96
N PHE A 57 5.88 17.12 -14.21
CA PHE A 57 5.92 18.30 -15.10
C PHE A 57 6.39 19.59 -14.41
N MET A 58 6.33 19.68 -13.08
CA MET A 58 6.75 20.86 -12.29
C MET A 58 8.09 20.68 -11.55
N GLY A 59 8.66 19.47 -11.49
CA GLY A 59 9.92 19.14 -10.79
C GLY A 59 10.02 17.70 -10.31
#